data_AF-A0A5N6KZ93-F1
#
_entry.id   AF-A0A5N6KZ93-F1
#
_cell.length_a   1.000
_cell.length_b   1.000
_cell.length_c   1.000
_cell.angle_alpha   90.00
_cell.angle_beta   90.00
_cell.angle_gamma   90.00
#
_symmetry.space_group_name_H-M   'P 1'
#
loop_
_entity.id
_entity.type
_entity.pdbx_description
1 polymer ?
#
loop_
_entity_poly.entity_id
_entity_poly.type
_entity_poly.pdbx_seq_one_letter_code
_entity_poly.pdbx_strand_id
1 'polypeptide(L)'
;MAPIHRAVRARKAAQYVTRQPQRCAAAFSVLNRPPPSYEGHIPLTTIERGAMAVSAALGSLWNPYRGDLISITGETTATPYFIYRLRDAMLRDPTGRRILRDRPRMTSKTIDVKYLRTLPANTVGRAFFEWLEREGVEQDSREQVKYIDDEECAYVMQRYRESHDFFHALTGLPIVQEGEVALKAFEFANTVLPMTGLAMGAAINLKPAERSRFWETYLPWALTNGLKSKEVINVYWEEQLERDVGELRAELNIEKPPDLRETRRVLREKRRAEKAARQAQ
;
A
#
# COMPACT_ATOMS: atom_id res chain seq x y z
N MET A 1 82.42 32.71 15.28
CA MET A 1 81.63 32.29 16.46
C MET A 1 80.23 31.92 15.99
N ALA A 2 79.80 30.70 16.30
CA ALA A 2 78.68 29.97 15.71
C ALA A 2 77.28 30.50 16.12
N PRO A 3 76.23 30.26 15.31
CA PRO A 3 74.86 30.65 15.60
C PRO A 3 74.18 29.62 16.52
N ILE A 4 73.48 30.10 17.56
CA ILE A 4 72.72 29.25 18.49
C ILE A 4 71.30 29.05 17.93
N HIS A 5 71.08 27.92 17.27
CA HIS A 5 69.75 27.41 16.94
C HIS A 5 69.07 26.86 18.19
N ARG A 6 67.93 27.45 18.59
CA ARG A 6 67.10 26.96 19.69
C ARG A 6 66.08 25.97 19.12
N ALA A 7 66.37 24.67 19.24
CA ALA A 7 65.47 23.59 18.85
C ALA A 7 64.28 23.47 19.81
N VAL A 8 63.06 23.73 19.33
CA VAL A 8 61.82 23.43 20.05
C VAL A 8 61.50 21.95 19.85
N ARG A 9 61.67 21.15 20.90
CA ARG A 9 61.28 19.73 20.92
C ARG A 9 59.76 19.60 20.87
N ALA A 10 59.22 19.06 19.77
CA ALA A 10 57.85 18.58 19.70
C ALA A 10 57.70 17.32 20.58
N ARG A 11 56.90 17.40 21.64
CA ARG A 11 56.46 16.22 22.42
C ARG A 11 55.35 15.51 21.64
N LYS A 12 55.65 14.35 21.04
CA LYS A 12 54.62 13.41 20.58
C LYS A 12 53.96 12.78 21.81
N ALA A 13 52.76 13.22 22.15
CA ALA A 13 51.89 12.49 23.06
C ALA A 13 51.35 11.26 22.31
N ALA A 14 51.77 10.06 22.72
CA ALA A 14 51.19 8.83 22.24
C ALA A 14 49.78 8.69 22.85
N GLN A 15 48.75 8.95 22.06
CA GLN A 15 47.37 8.59 22.42
C GLN A 15 47.25 7.07 22.37
N TYR A 16 47.16 6.44 23.53
CA TYR A 16 46.75 5.05 23.65
C TYR A 16 45.29 4.97 23.19
N VAL A 17 45.07 4.52 21.96
CA VAL A 17 43.76 4.08 21.50
C VAL A 17 43.43 2.80 22.25
N THR A 18 42.64 2.91 23.31
CA THR A 18 41.99 1.77 23.95
C THR A 18 41.06 1.12 22.93
N ARG A 19 41.51 0.00 22.34
CA ARG A 19 40.60 -0.89 21.58
C ARG A 19 39.52 -1.36 22.54
N GLN A 20 38.31 -0.82 22.39
CA GLN A 20 37.15 -1.43 23.04
C GLN A 20 37.02 -2.88 22.54
N PRO A 21 36.78 -3.85 23.43
CA PRO A 21 36.52 -5.22 23.01
C PRO A 21 35.29 -5.21 22.11
N GLN A 22 35.43 -5.75 20.90
CA GLN A 22 34.29 -6.05 20.03
C GLN A 22 33.37 -6.98 20.81
N ARG A 23 32.29 -6.44 21.36
CA ARG A 23 31.20 -7.27 21.87
C ARG A 23 30.74 -8.12 20.70
N CYS A 24 30.91 -9.44 20.77
CA CYS A 24 30.21 -10.35 19.88
C CYS A 24 28.73 -9.99 19.96
N ALA A 25 28.18 -9.40 18.90
CA ALA A 25 26.75 -9.17 18.83
C ALA A 25 26.09 -10.54 18.98
N ALA A 26 25.37 -10.75 20.08
CA ALA A 26 24.66 -12.01 20.29
C ALA A 26 23.72 -12.24 19.09
N ALA A 27 23.56 -13.51 18.71
CA ALA A 27 22.72 -13.85 17.56
C ALA A 27 21.29 -13.33 17.76
N PHE A 28 20.69 -12.83 16.68
CA PHE A 28 19.33 -12.29 16.73
C PHE A 28 18.36 -13.40 17.13
N SER A 29 17.64 -13.18 18.23
CA SER A 29 16.62 -14.09 18.75
C SER A 29 15.52 -13.31 19.48
N VAL A 30 14.47 -14.01 19.91
CA VAL A 30 13.38 -13.42 20.73
C VAL A 30 13.92 -12.72 21.98
N LEU A 31 14.94 -13.31 22.63
CA LEU A 31 15.53 -12.79 23.87
C LEU A 31 16.61 -11.73 23.63
N ASN A 32 17.10 -11.61 22.40
CA ASN A 32 18.15 -10.67 22.02
C ASN A 32 17.83 -10.09 20.64
N ARG A 33 17.00 -9.04 20.65
CA ARG A 33 16.52 -8.33 19.45
C ARG A 33 17.39 -7.10 19.19
N PRO A 34 17.80 -6.83 17.93
CA PRO A 34 18.50 -5.59 17.61
C PRO A 34 17.62 -4.36 17.92
N PRO A 35 18.22 -3.19 18.11
CA PRO A 35 17.47 -1.96 18.25
C PRO A 35 16.62 -1.69 16.99
N PRO A 36 15.50 -0.96 17.13
CA PRO A 36 14.67 -0.57 15.99
C PRO A 36 15.45 0.33 15.02
N SER A 37 15.22 0.16 13.71
CA SER A 37 15.86 0.98 12.65
C SER A 37 15.25 2.37 12.57
N TYR A 38 13.99 2.51 12.98
CA TYR A 38 13.21 3.75 13.01
C TYR A 38 12.11 3.65 14.08
N GLU A 39 11.44 4.75 14.38
CA GLU A 39 10.38 4.79 15.40
C GLU A 39 9.25 3.80 15.08
N GLY A 40 8.90 2.93 16.03
CA GLY A 40 7.86 1.91 15.85
C GLY A 40 8.33 0.63 15.14
N HIS A 41 9.57 0.56 14.65
CA HIS A 41 10.12 -0.66 14.05
C HIS A 41 10.23 -1.81 15.06
N ILE A 42 9.84 -3.01 14.64
CA ILE A 42 9.86 -4.27 15.39
C ILE A 42 10.62 -5.29 14.52
N PRO A 43 11.94 -5.46 14.73
CA PRO A 43 12.74 -6.44 13.98
C PRO A 43 12.21 -7.86 14.18
N LEU A 44 12.15 -8.66 13.12
CA LEU A 44 11.68 -10.04 13.18
C LEU A 44 12.71 -11.02 12.66
N THR A 45 12.89 -12.13 13.37
CA THR A 45 13.63 -13.29 12.83
C THR A 45 12.88 -13.89 11.64
N THR A 46 13.57 -14.64 10.79
CA THR A 46 12.94 -15.31 9.64
C THR A 46 11.80 -16.25 10.05
N ILE A 47 11.94 -16.92 11.19
CA ILE A 47 10.92 -17.84 11.73
C ILE A 47 9.71 -17.05 12.24
N GLU A 48 9.92 -16.00 13.06
CA GLU A 48 8.83 -15.14 13.54
C GLU A 48 8.07 -14.51 12.36
N ARG A 49 8.80 -14.01 11.35
CA ARG A 49 8.24 -13.41 10.14
C ARG A 49 7.39 -14.41 9.37
N GLY A 50 7.90 -15.63 9.14
CA GLY A 50 7.15 -16.69 8.45
C GLY A 50 5.91 -17.12 9.22
N ALA A 51 6.01 -17.30 10.54
CA ALA A 51 4.88 -17.65 11.39
C ALA A 51 3.80 -16.55 11.40
N MET A 52 4.19 -15.28 11.48
CA MET A 52 3.26 -14.16 11.40
C MET A 52 2.63 -14.01 10.02
N ALA A 53 3.39 -14.23 8.94
CA ALA A 53 2.84 -14.22 7.58
C ALA A 53 1.70 -15.24 7.42
N VAL A 54 1.95 -16.49 7.84
CA VAL A 54 0.97 -17.59 7.72
C VAL A 54 -0.23 -17.34 8.63
N SER A 55 0.01 -17.04 9.91
CA SER A 55 -1.08 -16.84 10.87
C SER A 55 -1.95 -15.62 10.52
N ALA A 56 -1.35 -14.51 10.10
CA ALA A 56 -2.10 -13.33 9.68
C ALA A 56 -2.85 -13.54 8.35
N ALA A 57 -2.26 -14.27 7.39
CA ALA A 57 -2.94 -14.60 6.14
C ALA A 57 -4.17 -15.50 6.37
N LEU A 58 -4.04 -16.54 7.19
CA LEU A 58 -5.17 -17.39 7.55
C LEU A 58 -6.22 -16.63 8.37
N GLY A 59 -5.79 -15.82 9.33
CA GLY A 59 -6.68 -15.02 10.16
C GLY A 59 -7.45 -13.95 9.38
N SER A 60 -6.82 -13.29 8.40
CA SER A 60 -7.50 -12.32 7.52
C SER A 60 -8.45 -12.98 6.53
N LEU A 61 -8.13 -14.19 6.04
CA LEU A 61 -9.08 -14.98 5.23
C LEU A 61 -10.31 -15.42 6.03
N TRP A 62 -10.14 -15.74 7.32
CA TRP A 62 -11.24 -16.09 8.21
C TRP A 62 -12.08 -14.87 8.60
N ASN A 63 -11.42 -13.77 8.96
CA ASN A 63 -12.06 -12.51 9.35
C ASN A 63 -11.51 -11.34 8.54
N PRO A 64 -12.14 -11.00 7.40
CA PRO A 64 -11.65 -9.92 6.52
C PRO A 64 -11.79 -8.52 7.13
N TYR A 65 -12.53 -8.35 8.23
CA TYR A 65 -12.65 -7.07 8.93
C TYR A 65 -11.44 -6.77 9.83
N ARG A 66 -10.50 -7.72 9.97
CA ARG A 66 -9.23 -7.53 10.70
C ARG A 66 -8.18 -6.88 9.80
N GLY A 67 -8.30 -5.56 9.62
CA GLY A 67 -7.34 -4.76 8.83
C GLY A 67 -5.90 -4.81 9.36
N ASP A 68 -5.73 -5.06 10.66
CA ASP A 68 -4.44 -5.30 11.30
C ASP A 68 -3.75 -6.56 10.74
N LEU A 69 -4.51 -7.65 10.55
CA LEU A 69 -3.98 -8.89 9.99
C LEU A 69 -3.59 -8.72 8.52
N ILE A 70 -4.37 -7.97 7.73
CA ILE A 70 -4.03 -7.64 6.34
C ILE A 70 -2.72 -6.83 6.30
N SER A 71 -2.57 -5.88 7.23
CA SER A 71 -1.36 -5.07 7.36
C SER A 71 -0.13 -5.94 7.69
N ILE A 72 -0.26 -6.86 8.66
CA ILE A 72 0.79 -7.82 9.02
C ILE A 72 1.14 -8.72 7.83
N THR A 73 0.16 -9.28 7.12
CA THR A 73 0.39 -10.08 5.91
C THR A 73 1.15 -9.27 4.87
N GLY A 74 0.79 -8.00 4.66
CA GLY A 74 1.50 -7.08 3.77
C GLY A 74 2.99 -6.95 4.09
N GLU A 75 3.31 -6.65 5.34
CA GLU A 75 4.71 -6.38 5.75
C GLU A 75 5.57 -7.64 5.75
N THR A 76 5.02 -8.73 6.29
CA THR A 76 5.75 -9.99 6.47
C THR A 76 5.99 -10.72 5.14
N THR A 77 5.16 -10.49 4.12
CA THR A 77 5.31 -11.09 2.79
C THR A 77 6.05 -10.21 1.78
N ALA A 78 6.17 -8.90 2.04
CA ALA A 78 6.86 -8.00 1.12
C ALA A 78 8.40 -8.12 1.17
N THR A 79 8.95 -8.55 2.30
CA THR A 79 10.37 -8.86 2.47
C THR A 79 10.67 -10.34 2.17
N PRO A 80 11.83 -10.70 1.60
CA PRO A 80 13.00 -9.84 1.38
C PRO A 80 13.10 -9.20 -0.02
N TYR A 81 12.15 -9.45 -0.93
CA TYR A 81 12.32 -9.08 -2.35
C TYR A 81 11.34 -8.01 -2.86
N PHE A 82 10.04 -8.20 -2.61
CA PHE A 82 8.99 -7.47 -3.32
C PHE A 82 8.95 -5.98 -2.96
N ILE A 83 9.21 -5.62 -1.71
CA ILE A 83 9.24 -4.21 -1.32
C ILE A 83 10.39 -3.45 -1.97
N TYR A 84 11.55 -4.09 -2.14
CA TYR A 84 12.70 -3.50 -2.80
C TYR A 84 12.44 -3.30 -4.30
N ARG A 85 11.76 -4.25 -4.95
CA ARG A 85 11.30 -4.08 -6.34
C ARG A 85 10.39 -2.84 -6.47
N LEU A 86 9.44 -2.68 -5.55
CA LEU A 86 8.51 -1.54 -5.57
C LEU A 86 9.23 -0.20 -5.33
N ARG A 87 10.15 -0.16 -4.35
CA ARG A 87 11.03 1.00 -4.14
C ARG A 87 11.86 1.32 -5.39
N ASP A 88 12.46 0.32 -6.02
CA ASP A 88 13.27 0.51 -7.23
C ASP A 88 12.42 0.99 -8.41
N ALA A 89 11.15 0.61 -8.49
CA ALA A 89 10.20 1.17 -9.45
C ALA A 89 9.97 2.68 -9.21
N MET A 90 9.89 3.11 -7.95
CA MET A 90 9.83 4.52 -7.60
C MET A 90 11.12 5.27 -7.93
N LEU A 91 12.29 4.67 -7.70
CA LEU A 91 13.59 5.30 -7.99
C LEU A 91 13.81 5.51 -9.50
N ARG A 92 13.23 4.67 -10.37
CA ARG A 92 13.31 4.85 -11.83
C ARG A 92 12.45 6.00 -12.34
N ASP A 93 11.40 6.37 -11.60
CA ASP A 93 10.48 7.43 -11.98
C ASP A 93 10.87 8.80 -11.36
N PRO A 94 10.83 9.91 -12.12
CA PRO A 94 11.15 11.23 -11.56
C PRO A 94 10.20 11.67 -10.43
N THR A 95 8.91 11.37 -10.53
CA THR A 95 7.92 11.65 -9.49
C THR A 95 8.12 10.71 -8.30
N GLY A 96 8.38 9.43 -8.55
CA GLY A 96 8.73 8.46 -7.50
C GLY A 96 9.95 8.89 -6.67
N ARG A 97 11.02 9.39 -7.31
CA ARG A 97 12.18 9.97 -6.60
C ARG A 97 11.86 11.22 -5.78
N ARG A 98 10.90 12.03 -6.22
CA ARG A 98 10.41 13.18 -5.43
C ARG A 98 9.68 12.68 -4.19
N ILE A 99 8.75 11.74 -4.35
CA ILE A 99 7.99 11.15 -3.24
C ILE A 99 8.93 10.52 -2.19
N LEU A 100 9.93 9.75 -2.60
CA LEU A 100 10.89 9.12 -1.67
C LEU A 100 11.75 10.14 -0.89
N ARG A 101 11.99 11.32 -1.48
CA ARG A 101 12.73 12.41 -0.84
C ARG A 101 11.86 13.21 0.12
N ASP A 102 10.69 13.63 -0.36
CA ASP A 102 9.79 14.55 0.34
C ASP A 102 9.02 13.81 1.46
N ARG A 103 8.87 12.50 1.30
CA ARG A 103 8.17 11.57 2.20
C ARG A 103 6.80 12.08 2.70
N PRO A 104 5.91 12.57 1.83
CA PRO A 104 4.61 13.06 2.26
C PRO A 104 3.76 11.93 2.86
N ARG A 105 2.90 12.29 3.81
CA ARG A 105 1.89 11.41 4.43
C ARG A 105 0.51 11.84 3.97
N MET A 106 -0.34 10.88 3.63
CA MET A 106 -1.73 11.15 3.23
C MET A 106 -2.66 10.88 4.42
N THR A 107 -2.87 11.92 5.22
CA THR A 107 -3.69 11.89 6.44
C THR A 107 -4.70 13.02 6.38
N SER A 108 -5.70 13.03 7.26
CA SER A 108 -6.66 14.13 7.38
C SER A 108 -6.01 15.50 7.64
N LYS A 109 -4.76 15.51 8.15
CA LYS A 109 -3.98 16.72 8.39
C LYS A 109 -3.41 17.32 7.10
N THR A 110 -3.15 16.50 6.09
CA THR A 110 -2.55 16.92 4.82
C THR A 110 -3.58 17.00 3.69
N ILE A 111 -4.67 16.25 3.78
CA ILE A 111 -5.76 16.26 2.81
C ILE A 111 -7.04 16.71 3.51
N ASP A 112 -7.46 17.96 3.26
CA ASP A 112 -8.71 18.49 3.82
C ASP A 112 -9.92 17.99 3.04
N VAL A 113 -10.65 17.03 3.60
CA VAL A 113 -11.90 16.47 3.05
C VAL A 113 -12.94 17.57 2.76
N LYS A 114 -13.02 18.62 3.58
CA LYS A 114 -13.97 19.72 3.35
C LYS A 114 -13.59 20.51 2.10
N TYR A 115 -12.29 20.74 1.88
CA TYR A 115 -11.79 21.35 0.66
C TYR A 115 -12.09 20.47 -0.56
N LEU A 116 -11.88 19.15 -0.48
CA LEU A 116 -12.19 18.23 -1.59
C LEU A 116 -13.65 18.31 -2.04
N ARG A 117 -14.58 18.51 -1.10
CA ARG A 117 -16.01 18.70 -1.39
C ARG A 117 -16.29 19.93 -2.26
N THR A 118 -15.47 20.97 -2.16
CA THR A 118 -15.64 22.22 -2.92
C THR A 118 -15.13 22.13 -4.36
N LEU A 119 -14.31 21.11 -4.67
CA LEU A 119 -13.72 20.96 -5.99
C LEU A 119 -14.77 20.61 -7.07
N PRO A 120 -14.52 20.97 -8.34
CA PRO A 120 -15.38 20.61 -9.46
C PRO A 120 -15.59 19.10 -9.60
N ALA A 121 -16.77 18.69 -10.08
CA ALA A 121 -17.19 17.27 -10.20
C ALA A 121 -16.23 16.37 -10.98
N ASN A 122 -15.45 16.95 -11.89
CA ASN A 122 -14.52 16.22 -12.74
C ASN A 122 -13.11 16.06 -12.14
N THR A 123 -12.83 16.59 -10.94
CA THR A 123 -11.48 16.48 -10.37
C THR A 123 -11.25 15.18 -9.61
N VAL A 124 -9.98 14.79 -9.45
CA VAL A 124 -9.56 13.64 -8.65
C VAL A 124 -10.01 13.79 -7.20
N GLY A 125 -9.83 14.96 -6.61
CA GLY A 125 -10.18 15.26 -5.23
C GLY A 125 -11.68 15.17 -5.00
N ARG A 126 -12.50 15.65 -5.94
CA ARG A 126 -13.96 15.53 -5.86
C ARG A 126 -14.41 14.08 -6.02
N ALA A 127 -13.82 13.33 -6.94
CA ALA A 127 -14.08 11.89 -7.09
C ALA A 127 -13.70 11.09 -5.84
N PHE A 128 -12.59 11.44 -5.19
CA PHE A 128 -12.15 10.85 -3.93
C PHE A 128 -13.11 11.17 -2.78
N PHE A 129 -13.52 12.43 -2.63
CA PHE A 129 -14.54 12.84 -1.65
C PHE A 129 -15.86 12.08 -1.82
N GLU A 130 -16.39 12.01 -3.05
CA GLU A 130 -17.64 11.32 -3.33
C GLU A 130 -17.54 9.81 -3.05
N TRP A 131 -16.38 9.21 -3.29
CA TRP A 131 -16.13 7.83 -2.92
C TRP A 131 -16.10 7.62 -1.39
N LEU A 132 -15.40 8.49 -0.65
CA LEU A 132 -15.35 8.44 0.82
C LEU A 132 -16.76 8.51 1.43
N GLU A 133 -17.58 9.47 0.98
CA GLU A 133 -18.97 9.63 1.44
C GLU A 133 -19.84 8.41 1.08
N ARG A 134 -19.66 7.86 -0.12
CA ARG A 134 -20.44 6.71 -0.60
C ARG A 134 -20.11 5.42 0.15
N GLU A 135 -18.85 5.23 0.52
CA GLU A 135 -18.36 4.01 1.17
C GLU A 135 -18.29 4.15 2.71
N GLY A 136 -18.38 5.36 3.25
CA GLY A 136 -18.36 5.62 4.69
C GLY A 136 -16.99 5.37 5.33
N VAL A 137 -15.90 5.69 4.62
CA VAL A 137 -14.52 5.43 5.04
C VAL A 137 -13.87 6.68 5.61
N GLU A 138 -13.17 6.55 6.73
CA GLU A 138 -12.35 7.60 7.34
C GLU A 138 -10.87 7.46 6.95
N GLN A 139 -10.22 8.57 6.59
CA GLN A 139 -8.85 8.61 6.03
C GLN A 139 -7.75 8.17 7.02
N ASP A 140 -7.91 8.42 8.31
CA ASP A 140 -6.85 8.24 9.32
C ASP A 140 -6.79 6.82 9.93
N SER A 141 -7.49 5.86 9.33
CA SER A 141 -7.62 4.50 9.87
C SER A 141 -6.41 3.58 9.59
N ARG A 142 -5.38 4.06 8.87
CA ARG A 142 -4.27 3.22 8.37
C ARG A 142 -3.17 3.04 9.40
N GLU A 143 -2.88 1.78 9.75
CA GLU A 143 -1.80 1.44 10.69
C GLU A 143 -0.41 1.76 10.15
N GLN A 144 0.46 2.22 11.05
CA GLN A 144 1.88 2.39 10.77
C GLN A 144 2.57 1.05 10.52
N VAL A 145 3.50 1.03 9.56
CA VAL A 145 4.40 -0.10 9.27
C VAL A 145 5.36 -0.34 10.43
N LYS A 146 5.55 -1.61 10.81
CA LYS A 146 6.32 -2.03 12.00
C LYS A 146 7.38 -3.09 11.69
N TYR A 147 7.21 -3.92 10.68
CA TYR A 147 7.91 -5.19 10.50
C TYR A 147 8.83 -5.22 9.27
N ILE A 148 9.05 -4.07 8.62
CA ILE A 148 9.99 -3.91 7.50
C ILE A 148 11.26 -3.26 8.03
N ASP A 149 12.41 -3.94 7.85
CA ASP A 149 13.67 -3.55 8.49
C ASP A 149 14.32 -2.29 7.90
N ASP A 150 14.17 -2.07 6.59
CA ASP A 150 14.66 -0.89 5.87
C ASP A 150 13.65 0.26 5.95
N GLU A 151 14.11 1.42 6.43
CA GLU A 151 13.24 2.58 6.70
C GLU A 151 12.60 3.15 5.41
N GLU A 152 13.36 3.22 4.31
CA GLU A 152 12.81 3.71 3.04
C GLU A 152 11.76 2.74 2.49
N CYS A 153 12.01 1.43 2.54
CA CYS A 153 11.02 0.41 2.20
C CYS A 153 9.79 0.43 3.12
N ALA A 154 9.98 0.72 4.41
CA ALA A 154 8.86 0.91 5.34
C ALA A 154 8.00 2.11 4.93
N TYR A 155 8.62 3.21 4.51
CA TYR A 155 7.92 4.35 3.93
C TYR A 155 7.18 3.98 2.64
N VAL A 156 7.80 3.22 1.72
CA VAL A 156 7.13 2.75 0.49
C VAL A 156 5.88 1.92 0.80
N MET A 157 5.96 1.00 1.76
CA MET A 157 4.81 0.20 2.19
C MET A 157 3.73 1.08 2.82
N GLN A 158 4.12 2.07 3.63
CA GLN A 158 3.18 3.01 4.23
C GLN A 158 2.47 3.85 3.17
N ARG A 159 3.21 4.38 2.20
CA ARG A 159 2.68 5.14 1.06
C ARG A 159 1.70 4.31 0.25
N TYR A 160 2.01 3.04 0.01
CA TYR A 160 1.09 2.10 -0.66
C TYR A 160 -0.23 1.96 0.12
N ARG A 161 -0.17 1.76 1.44
CA ARG A 161 -1.37 1.65 2.30
C ARG A 161 -2.24 2.89 2.25
N GLU A 162 -1.60 4.05 2.37
CA GLU A 162 -2.31 5.32 2.39
C GLU A 162 -2.89 5.68 1.01
N SER A 163 -2.26 5.21 -0.07
CA SER A 163 -2.75 5.42 -1.45
C SER A 163 -3.92 4.49 -1.81
N HIS A 164 -4.18 3.45 -1.01
CA HIS A 164 -5.13 2.40 -1.37
C HIS A 164 -6.55 2.93 -1.66
N ASP A 165 -7.03 3.86 -0.84
CA ASP A 165 -8.34 4.47 -1.02
C ASP A 165 -8.42 5.35 -2.28
N PHE A 166 -7.29 5.95 -2.68
CA PHE A 166 -7.21 6.63 -3.98
C PHE A 166 -7.34 5.65 -5.14
N PHE A 167 -6.83 4.42 -5.01
CA PHE A 167 -7.01 3.41 -6.07
C PHE A 167 -8.47 3.00 -6.19
N HIS A 168 -9.19 2.88 -5.08
CA HIS A 168 -10.64 2.69 -5.09
C HIS A 168 -11.37 3.85 -5.79
N ALA A 169 -11.06 5.10 -5.44
CA ALA A 169 -11.70 6.26 -6.08
C ALA A 169 -11.34 6.38 -7.57
N LEU A 170 -10.09 6.10 -7.93
CA LEU A 170 -9.63 6.11 -9.31
C LEU A 170 -10.38 5.07 -10.14
N THR A 171 -10.54 3.86 -9.64
CA THR A 171 -11.22 2.77 -10.37
C THR A 171 -12.74 2.83 -10.23
N GLY A 172 -13.26 3.39 -9.15
CA GLY A 172 -14.68 3.38 -8.77
C GLY A 172 -15.13 2.06 -8.13
N LEU A 173 -14.21 1.19 -7.72
CA LEU A 173 -14.54 -0.05 -7.04
C LEU A 173 -14.97 0.22 -5.58
N PRO A 174 -16.08 -0.36 -5.10
CA PRO A 174 -16.54 -0.19 -3.72
C PRO A 174 -15.78 -1.10 -2.73
N ILE A 175 -15.93 -0.85 -1.43
CA ILE A 175 -15.29 -1.63 -0.35
C ILE A 175 -16.04 -2.94 -0.01
N VAL A 176 -17.05 -3.30 -0.81
CA VAL A 176 -17.68 -4.61 -0.65
C VAL A 176 -16.68 -5.69 -1.06
N GLN A 177 -16.77 -6.88 -0.48
CA GLN A 177 -15.81 -7.96 -0.69
C GLN A 177 -15.48 -8.25 -2.17
N GLU A 178 -16.47 -8.23 -3.07
CA GLU A 178 -16.25 -8.41 -4.52
C GLU A 178 -15.39 -7.28 -5.14
N GLY A 179 -15.61 -6.03 -4.70
CA GLY A 179 -14.83 -4.86 -5.15
C GLY A 179 -13.42 -4.84 -4.56
N GLU A 180 -13.27 -5.19 -3.30
CA GLU A 180 -11.96 -5.36 -2.63
C GLU A 180 -11.10 -6.40 -3.35
N VAL A 181 -11.65 -7.59 -3.61
CA VAL A 181 -10.93 -8.67 -4.30
C VAL A 181 -10.55 -8.26 -5.73
N ALA A 182 -11.44 -7.54 -6.43
CA ALA A 182 -11.14 -6.98 -7.75
C ALA A 182 -10.01 -5.94 -7.71
N LEU A 183 -10.02 -5.03 -6.73
CA LEU A 183 -8.96 -4.04 -6.58
C LEU A 183 -7.63 -4.69 -6.21
N LYS A 184 -7.62 -5.68 -5.31
CA LYS A 184 -6.41 -6.44 -4.94
C LYS A 184 -5.79 -7.14 -6.14
N ALA A 185 -6.61 -7.67 -7.06
CA ALA A 185 -6.12 -8.22 -8.32
C ALA A 185 -5.43 -7.16 -9.20
N PHE A 186 -5.97 -5.94 -9.26
CA PHE A 186 -5.37 -4.82 -9.98
C PHE A 186 -4.05 -4.38 -9.32
N GLU A 187 -4.05 -4.24 -7.99
CA GLU A 187 -2.87 -3.88 -7.22
C GLU A 187 -1.78 -4.95 -7.35
N PHE A 188 -2.12 -6.23 -7.41
CA PHE A 188 -1.15 -7.31 -7.64
C PHE A 188 -0.51 -7.21 -9.03
N ALA A 189 -1.33 -7.00 -10.05
CA ALA A 189 -0.85 -6.84 -11.42
C ALA A 189 0.05 -5.59 -11.60
N ASN A 190 -0.22 -4.51 -10.86
CA ASN A 190 0.57 -3.28 -10.92
C ASN A 190 1.83 -3.34 -10.03
N THR A 191 1.68 -3.67 -8.74
CA THR A 191 2.75 -3.53 -7.73
C THR A 191 3.53 -4.82 -7.46
N VAL A 192 2.95 -5.98 -7.75
CA VAL A 192 3.50 -7.31 -7.47
C VAL A 192 3.71 -7.58 -5.97
N LEU A 193 3.04 -6.85 -5.08
CA LEU A 193 3.07 -7.14 -3.65
C LEU A 193 2.38 -8.49 -3.36
N PRO A 194 3.02 -9.46 -2.68
CA PRO A 194 2.44 -10.80 -2.53
C PRO A 194 1.09 -10.81 -1.78
N MET A 195 0.92 -9.94 -0.78
CA MET A 195 -0.33 -9.84 -0.03
C MET A 195 -1.53 -9.56 -0.93
N THR A 196 -1.40 -8.70 -1.94
CA THR A 196 -2.52 -8.38 -2.83
C THR A 196 -2.90 -9.57 -3.69
N GLY A 197 -1.91 -10.38 -4.10
CA GLY A 197 -2.14 -11.65 -4.77
C GLY A 197 -2.80 -12.70 -3.86
N LEU A 198 -2.33 -12.83 -2.61
CA LEU A 198 -2.91 -13.73 -1.61
C LEU A 198 -4.35 -13.33 -1.23
N ALA A 199 -4.64 -12.03 -1.18
CA ALA A 199 -5.97 -11.50 -0.90
C ALA A 199 -7.01 -11.93 -1.94
N MET A 200 -6.60 -12.25 -3.18
CA MET A 200 -7.51 -12.84 -4.18
C MET A 200 -8.08 -14.19 -3.72
N GLY A 201 -7.41 -14.90 -2.80
CA GLY A 201 -7.95 -16.10 -2.16
C GLY A 201 -9.29 -15.86 -1.46
N ALA A 202 -9.59 -14.64 -1.04
CA ALA A 202 -10.91 -14.28 -0.47
C ALA A 202 -12.06 -14.40 -1.50
N ALA A 203 -11.77 -14.58 -2.79
CA ALA A 203 -12.76 -14.90 -3.82
C ALA A 203 -13.54 -16.20 -3.53
N ILE A 204 -12.98 -17.12 -2.73
CA ILE A 204 -13.67 -18.35 -2.33
C ILE A 204 -14.90 -18.09 -1.46
N ASN A 205 -14.90 -16.98 -0.72
CA ASN A 205 -15.96 -16.58 0.20
C ASN A 205 -17.07 -15.76 -0.50
N LEU A 206 -16.92 -15.48 -1.80
CA LEU A 206 -17.93 -14.77 -2.59
C LEU A 206 -19.15 -15.66 -2.91
N LYS A 207 -20.33 -15.04 -3.02
CA LYS A 207 -21.52 -15.76 -3.49
C LYS A 207 -21.33 -16.23 -4.94
N PRO A 208 -21.98 -17.31 -5.40
CA PRO A 208 -21.79 -17.84 -6.76
C PRO A 208 -21.91 -16.79 -7.88
N ALA A 209 -22.89 -15.88 -7.76
CA ALA A 209 -23.09 -14.81 -8.73
C ALA A 209 -22.02 -13.70 -8.66
N GLU A 210 -21.44 -13.45 -7.48
CA GLU A 210 -20.33 -12.50 -7.29
C GLU A 210 -19.03 -13.10 -7.82
N ARG A 211 -18.81 -14.40 -7.55
CA ARG A 211 -17.67 -15.15 -8.07
C ARG A 211 -17.67 -15.22 -9.60
N SER A 212 -18.80 -15.53 -10.24
CA SER A 212 -18.90 -15.54 -11.71
C SER A 212 -18.54 -14.17 -12.31
N ARG A 213 -19.12 -13.07 -11.80
CA ARG A 213 -18.74 -11.71 -12.24
C ARG A 213 -17.27 -11.38 -12.01
N PHE A 214 -16.71 -11.81 -10.87
CA PHE A 214 -15.29 -11.62 -10.60
C PHE A 214 -14.43 -12.28 -11.69
N TRP A 215 -14.67 -13.55 -12.01
CA TRP A 215 -13.88 -14.28 -13.01
C TRP A 215 -14.12 -13.80 -14.45
N GLU A 216 -15.35 -13.44 -14.79
CA GLU A 216 -15.74 -13.08 -16.16
C GLU A 216 -15.49 -11.61 -16.49
N THR A 217 -15.53 -10.71 -15.50
CA THR A 217 -15.48 -9.26 -15.73
C THR A 217 -14.32 -8.61 -14.99
N TYR A 218 -14.28 -8.74 -13.67
CA TYR A 218 -13.37 -7.92 -12.85
C TYR A 218 -11.92 -8.39 -12.87
N LEU A 219 -11.66 -9.70 -12.86
CA LEU A 219 -10.31 -10.23 -12.92
C LEU A 219 -9.64 -9.94 -14.28
N PRO A 220 -10.29 -10.21 -15.45
CA PRO A 220 -9.72 -9.83 -16.74
C PRO A 220 -9.44 -8.33 -16.84
N TRP A 221 -10.37 -7.49 -16.35
CA TRP A 221 -10.18 -6.04 -16.28
C TRP A 221 -8.97 -5.69 -15.41
N ALA A 222 -8.88 -6.26 -14.20
CA ALA A 222 -7.86 -5.96 -13.21
C ALA A 222 -6.47 -6.32 -13.71
N LEU A 223 -6.32 -7.51 -14.31
CA LEU A 223 -5.05 -7.95 -14.90
C LEU A 223 -4.66 -7.07 -16.08
N THR A 224 -5.59 -6.78 -16.98
CA THR A 224 -5.32 -5.95 -18.17
C THR A 224 -4.90 -4.54 -17.78
N ASN A 225 -5.64 -3.90 -16.88
CA ASN A 225 -5.36 -2.54 -16.43
C ASN A 225 -4.11 -2.49 -15.54
N GLY A 226 -3.95 -3.42 -14.60
CA GLY A 226 -2.80 -3.44 -13.71
C GLY A 226 -1.48 -3.63 -14.47
N LEU A 227 -1.45 -4.49 -15.50
CA LEU A 227 -0.26 -4.73 -16.32
C LEU A 227 0.04 -3.62 -17.34
N LYS A 228 -0.99 -2.95 -17.88
CA LYS A 228 -0.83 -1.90 -18.89
C LYS A 228 -0.66 -0.50 -18.30
N SER A 229 -1.03 -0.31 -17.04
CA SER A 229 -0.98 0.99 -16.38
C SER A 229 0.43 1.38 -15.98
N LYS A 230 0.64 2.68 -15.79
CA LYS A 230 1.82 3.16 -15.07
C LYS A 230 1.76 2.66 -13.62
N GLU A 231 2.92 2.50 -13.00
CA GLU A 231 3.04 2.14 -11.57
C GLU A 231 2.33 3.20 -10.70
N VAL A 232 1.18 2.85 -10.13
CA VAL A 232 0.31 3.83 -9.44
C VAL A 232 0.93 4.35 -8.13
N ILE A 233 1.95 3.66 -7.62
CA ILE A 233 2.74 4.11 -6.47
C ILE A 233 3.51 5.41 -6.76
N ASN A 234 3.76 5.71 -8.04
CA ASN A 234 4.45 6.93 -8.47
C ASN A 234 3.53 8.14 -8.62
N VAL A 235 2.23 8.00 -8.33
CA VAL A 235 1.30 9.12 -8.34
C VAL A 235 1.48 9.95 -7.09
N TYR A 236 1.83 11.22 -7.28
CA TYR A 236 1.88 12.21 -6.20
C TYR A 236 0.47 12.75 -5.93
N TRP A 237 -0.37 11.93 -5.29
CA TRP A 237 -1.81 12.17 -5.09
C TRP A 237 -2.17 13.57 -4.58
N GLU A 238 -1.38 14.09 -3.65
CA GLU A 238 -1.55 15.41 -3.03
C GLU A 238 -1.49 16.55 -4.07
N GLU A 239 -0.68 16.39 -5.13
CA GLU A 239 -0.56 17.35 -6.23
C GLU A 239 -1.60 17.12 -7.34
N GLN A 240 -2.30 15.98 -7.34
CA GLN A 240 -3.26 15.62 -8.39
C GLN A 240 -4.72 15.95 -8.03
N LEU A 241 -5.00 16.40 -6.80
CA LEU A 241 -6.37 16.57 -6.29
C LEU A 241 -7.25 17.50 -7.14
N GLU A 242 -6.68 18.58 -7.69
CA GLU A 242 -7.43 19.54 -8.51
C GLU A 242 -7.50 19.15 -9.99
N ARG A 243 -6.72 18.15 -10.43
CA ARG A 243 -6.66 17.75 -11.83
C ARG A 243 -7.90 16.98 -12.24
N ASP A 244 -8.24 17.05 -13.53
CA ASP A 244 -9.29 16.22 -14.13
C ASP A 244 -8.98 14.71 -13.96
N VAL A 245 -9.96 13.98 -13.44
CA VAL A 245 -9.82 12.55 -13.13
C VAL A 245 -9.81 11.68 -14.39
N GLY A 246 -10.45 12.12 -15.47
CA GLY A 246 -10.42 11.46 -16.77
C GLY A 246 -9.05 11.59 -17.42
N GLU A 247 -8.45 12.78 -17.37
CA GLU A 247 -7.08 13.01 -17.84
C GLU A 247 -6.06 12.17 -17.06
N LEU A 248 -6.16 12.12 -15.73
CA LEU A 248 -5.27 11.30 -14.91
C LEU A 248 -5.41 9.82 -15.27
N ARG A 249 -6.63 9.31 -15.42
CA ARG A 249 -6.89 7.92 -15.85
C ARG A 249 -6.28 7.62 -17.22
N ALA A 250 -6.47 8.51 -18.18
CA ALA A 250 -5.88 8.36 -19.52
C ALA A 250 -4.36 8.35 -19.46
N GLU A 251 -3.74 9.23 -18.67
CA GLU A 251 -2.29 9.29 -18.52
C GLU A 251 -1.72 8.04 -17.84
N LEU A 252 -2.44 7.49 -16.86
CA LEU A 252 -2.06 6.26 -16.17
C LEU A 252 -2.41 5.00 -16.98
N ASN A 253 -3.11 5.14 -18.10
CA ASN A 253 -3.63 4.03 -18.91
C ASN A 253 -4.55 3.10 -18.09
N ILE A 254 -5.50 3.70 -17.35
CA ILE A 254 -6.48 3.03 -16.50
C ILE A 254 -7.89 3.34 -16.99
N GLU A 255 -8.61 2.30 -17.36
CA GLU A 255 -10.04 2.32 -17.67
C GLU A 255 -10.84 1.91 -16.45
N LYS A 256 -12.02 2.52 -16.25
CA LYS A 256 -12.91 2.09 -15.16
C LYS A 256 -13.55 0.73 -15.49
N PRO A 257 -13.67 -0.18 -14.52
CA PRO A 257 -14.50 -1.36 -14.69
C PRO A 257 -15.98 -0.95 -14.72
N PRO A 258 -16.88 -1.86 -15.15
CA PRO A 258 -18.32 -1.67 -14.96
C PRO A 258 -18.66 -1.34 -13.50
N ASP A 259 -19.56 -0.38 -13.26
CA ASP A 259 -19.93 -0.02 -11.89
C ASP A 259 -20.59 -1.22 -11.20
N LEU A 260 -19.91 -1.72 -10.16
CA LEU A 260 -20.31 -2.92 -9.46
C LEU A 260 -21.65 -2.75 -8.72
N ARG A 261 -21.89 -1.58 -8.13
CA ARG A 261 -23.15 -1.30 -7.42
C ARG A 261 -24.30 -1.18 -8.41
N GLU A 262 -24.07 -0.55 -9.55
CA GLU A 262 -25.04 -0.48 -10.64
C GLU A 262 -25.40 -1.86 -11.18
N THR A 263 -24.37 -2.65 -11.51
CA THR A 263 -24.54 -4.02 -12.01
C THR A 263 -25.35 -4.87 -11.03
N ARG A 264 -25.06 -4.76 -9.72
CA ARG A 264 -25.83 -5.47 -8.68
C ARG A 264 -27.26 -4.97 -8.57
N ARG A 265 -27.53 -3.67 -8.76
CA ARG A 265 -28.89 -3.10 -8.75
C ARG A 265 -29.72 -3.67 -9.89
N VAL A 266 -29.22 -3.56 -11.12
CA VAL A 266 -29.90 -4.06 -12.33
C VAL A 266 -30.20 -5.56 -12.23
N LEU A 267 -29.24 -6.36 -11.76
CA LEU A 267 -29.45 -7.81 -11.58
C LEU A 267 -30.52 -8.13 -10.52
N ARG A 268 -30.61 -7.32 -9.46
CA ARG A 268 -31.65 -7.50 -8.42
C ARG A 268 -33.03 -7.14 -8.97
N GLU A 269 -33.14 -6.05 -9.72
CA GLU A 269 -34.39 -5.63 -10.36
C GLU A 269 -34.89 -6.67 -11.36
N LYS A 270 -34.00 -7.19 -12.22
CA LYS A 270 -34.32 -8.27 -13.16
C LYS A 270 -34.87 -9.51 -12.45
N ARG A 271 -34.22 -9.96 -11.38
CA ARG A 271 -34.70 -11.11 -10.58
C ARG A 271 -36.05 -10.86 -9.92
N ARG A 272 -36.31 -9.63 -9.46
CA ARG A 272 -37.61 -9.24 -8.89
C ARG A 272 -38.72 -9.29 -9.96
N ALA A 273 -38.45 -8.74 -11.14
CA ALA A 273 -39.37 -8.77 -12.26
C ALA A 273 -39.67 -10.21 -12.73
N GLU A 274 -38.65 -11.06 -12.86
CA GLU A 274 -38.82 -12.49 -13.21
C GLU A 274 -39.65 -13.24 -12.17
N LYS A 275 -39.43 -12.97 -10.87
CA LYS A 275 -40.22 -13.58 -9.81
C LYS A 275 -41.68 -13.12 -9.85
N ALA A 276 -41.92 -11.83 -10.06
CA ALA A 276 -43.28 -11.28 -10.19
C ALA A 276 -44.01 -11.89 -11.40
N ALA A 277 -43.32 -12.02 -12.54
CA ALA A 277 -43.89 -12.64 -13.75
C ALA A 277 -44.24 -14.12 -13.52
N ARG A 278 -43.41 -14.89 -12.81
CA ARG A 278 -43.70 -16.29 -12.46
C ARG A 278 -44.84 -16.46 -11.46
N GLN A 279 -45.12 -15.44 -10.64
CA GLN A 279 -46.22 -15.46 -9.67
C GLN A 279 -47.55 -14.98 -10.28
N ALA A 280 -47.49 -14.30 -11.42
CA ALA A 280 -48.64 -13.87 -12.19
C ALA A 280 -49.10 -14.90 -13.25
N GLN A 281 -48.34 -15.99 -13.43
CA GLN A 281 -48.68 -17.16 -14.24
C GLN A 281 -49.22 -18.27 -13.33
#